data_AF-A0A329K5R0-F1
#
_entry.id   AF-A0A329K5R0-F1
#
_cell.length_a   1.000
_cell.length_b   1.000
_cell.length_c   1.000
_cell.angle_alpha   90.00
_cell.angle_beta   90.00
_cell.angle_gamma   90.00
#
_symmetry.space_group_name_H-M   'P 1'
#
loop_
_entity.id
_entity.type
_entity.pdbx_description
1 polymer ?
#
loop_
_entity_poly.entity_id
_entity_poly.type
_entity_poly.pdbx_seq_one_letter_code
_entity_poly.pdbx_strand_id
1 'polypeptide(L)'
;MAFGVKRPELEHWKEAVSRGEIAFLTHYWTDPRFPSVRTVTKVGCSDRKRLAEWCLRHGLNPAYIHEHSSYPHFDLLGPKQKEILEKEQLHDHIRRFRL
;
A
#
# COMPACT_ATOMS: atom_id res chain seq x y z
N MET A 1 -7.99 -9.03 -6.37
CA MET A 1 -9.35 -8.59 -6.00
C MET A 1 -9.26 -7.94 -4.63
N ALA A 2 -9.80 -6.73 -4.44
CA ALA A 2 -9.67 -5.99 -3.18
C ALA A 2 -10.98 -6.04 -2.40
N PHE A 3 -10.96 -6.66 -1.21
CA PHE A 3 -12.13 -6.80 -0.33
C PHE A 3 -12.04 -5.83 0.85
N GLY A 4 -13.19 -5.34 1.32
CA GLY A 4 -13.22 -4.38 2.43
C GLY A 4 -12.86 -2.93 2.05
N VAL A 5 -12.73 -2.65 0.75
CA VAL A 5 -12.55 -1.31 0.19
C VAL A 5 -13.76 -0.94 -0.68
N LYS A 6 -14.28 0.28 -0.54
CA LYS A 6 -15.38 0.77 -1.37
C LYS A 6 -14.85 1.30 -2.70
N ARG A 7 -15.67 1.27 -3.75
CA ARG A 7 -15.30 1.80 -5.07
C ARG A 7 -14.74 3.24 -5.01
N PRO A 8 -15.36 4.19 -4.27
CA PRO A 8 -14.80 5.55 -4.20
C PRO A 8 -13.41 5.60 -3.56
N GLU A 9 -13.10 4.74 -2.60
CA GLU A 9 -11.77 4.71 -1.97
C GLU A 9 -10.70 4.25 -2.96
N LEU A 10 -11.03 3.25 -3.80
CA LEU A 10 -10.15 2.80 -4.86
C LEU A 10 -9.93 3.87 -5.93
N GLU A 11 -10.97 4.60 -6.34
CA GLU A 11 -10.84 5.66 -7.34
C GLU A 11 -10.02 6.85 -6.80
N HIS A 12 -10.26 7.30 -5.56
CA HIS A 12 -9.42 8.34 -4.94
C HIS A 12 -7.95 7.92 -4.85
N TRP A 13 -7.69 6.66 -4.49
CA TRP A 13 -6.33 6.13 -4.49
C TRP A 13 -5.71 6.19 -5.89
N LYS A 14 -6.41 5.71 -6.92
CA LYS A 14 -5.92 5.78 -8.31
C LYS A 14 -5.63 7.21 -8.75
N GLU A 15 -6.52 8.15 -8.48
CA GLU A 15 -6.34 9.56 -8.82
C GLU A 15 -5.11 10.16 -8.14
N ALA A 16 -4.93 9.91 -6.84
CA ALA A 16 -3.74 10.35 -6.09
C ALA A 16 -2.45 9.75 -6.66
N VAL A 17 -2.46 8.45 -6.95
CA VAL A 17 -1.34 7.78 -7.62
C VAL A 17 -1.03 8.43 -8.95
N SER A 18 -2.03 8.70 -9.79
CA SER A 18 -1.85 9.33 -11.10
C SER A 18 -1.27 10.75 -11.00
N ARG A 19 -1.60 11.50 -9.94
CA ARG A 19 -1.01 12.82 -9.65
C ARG A 19 0.45 12.76 -9.12
N GLY A 20 1.01 11.57 -8.94
CA GLY A 20 2.38 11.41 -8.42
C GLY A 20 2.47 11.60 -6.90
N GLU A 21 1.34 11.46 -6.20
CA GLU A 21 1.29 11.45 -4.74
C GLU A 21 1.58 10.05 -4.21
N ILE A 22 2.21 9.96 -3.02
CA ILE A 22 2.29 8.70 -2.28
C ILE A 22 0.91 8.44 -1.67
N ALA A 23 0.22 7.42 -2.18
CA ALA A 23 -1.14 7.10 -1.77
C ALA A 23 -1.25 5.68 -1.21
N PHE A 24 -2.03 5.50 -0.16
CA PHE A 24 -2.16 4.24 0.57
C PHE A 24 -3.55 3.64 0.40
N LEU A 25 -3.62 2.34 0.13
CA LEU A 25 -4.88 1.59 0.07
C LEU A 25 -4.74 0.26 0.81
N THR A 26 -5.41 0.14 1.95
CA THR A 26 -5.48 -1.14 2.68
C THR A 26 -6.73 -1.89 2.29
N HIS A 27 -6.59 -3.19 2.04
CA HIS A 27 -7.72 -4.08 1.81
C HIS A 27 -7.42 -5.49 2.33
N TYR A 28 -8.46 -6.30 2.53
CA TYR A 28 -8.30 -7.71 2.89
C TYR A 28 -7.67 -8.49 1.73
N TRP A 29 -6.71 -9.33 2.08
CA TRP A 29 -5.95 -10.15 1.16
C TRP A 29 -5.52 -11.43 1.86
N THR A 30 -5.65 -12.55 1.16
CA THR A 30 -5.31 -13.88 1.67
C THR A 30 -4.54 -14.63 0.60
N ASP A 31 -3.40 -15.19 0.98
CA ASP A 31 -2.57 -16.02 0.11
C ASP A 31 -2.06 -17.22 0.91
N PRO A 32 -2.15 -18.45 0.39
CA PRO A 32 -1.69 -19.65 1.10
C PRO A 32 -0.23 -19.60 1.56
N ARG A 33 0.61 -18.80 0.89
CA ARG A 33 2.03 -18.60 1.26
C ARG A 33 2.21 -17.75 2.51
N PHE A 34 1.18 -16.98 2.90
CA PHE A 34 1.20 -16.07 4.05
C PHE A 34 -0.04 -16.30 4.95
N PRO A 35 -0.15 -17.46 5.61
CA PRO A 35 -1.37 -17.86 6.33
C PRO A 35 -1.74 -16.96 7.52
N SER A 36 -0.77 -16.22 8.07
CA SER A 36 -0.98 -15.26 9.16
C SER A 36 -1.34 -13.85 8.68
N VAL A 37 -1.23 -13.56 7.38
CA VAL A 37 -1.49 -12.24 6.81
C VAL A 37 -2.90 -12.19 6.25
N ARG A 38 -3.69 -11.21 6.70
CA ARG A 38 -5.10 -11.05 6.30
C ARG A 38 -5.36 -9.81 5.45
N THR A 39 -4.34 -8.97 5.28
CA THR A 39 -4.47 -7.67 4.63
C THR A 39 -3.19 -7.31 3.90
N VAL A 40 -3.33 -6.41 2.95
CA VAL A 40 -2.22 -5.76 2.27
C VAL A 40 -2.48 -4.25 2.24
N THR A 41 -1.43 -3.46 2.38
CA THR A 41 -1.48 -2.02 2.06
C THR A 41 -0.70 -1.80 0.76
N LYS A 42 -1.39 -1.28 -0.26
CA LYS A 42 -0.78 -0.83 -1.51
C LYS A 42 -0.33 0.61 -1.35
N VAL A 43 0.95 0.87 -1.53
CA VAL A 43 1.53 2.22 -1.54
C VAL A 43 1.84 2.57 -2.99
N GLY A 44 1.01 3.41 -3.61
CA GLY A 44 1.12 3.74 -5.02
C GLY A 44 1.66 5.14 -5.26
N CYS A 45 2.32 5.33 -6.40
CA CYS A 45 2.72 6.64 -6.93
C CYS A 45 3.16 6.49 -8.40
N SER A 46 2.69 7.36 -9.29
CA SER A 46 3.09 7.36 -10.71
C SER A 46 4.52 7.86 -10.93
N ASP A 47 5.03 8.72 -10.04
CA ASP A 47 6.44 9.09 -10.00
C ASP A 47 7.25 7.94 -9.37
N ARG A 48 7.87 7.14 -10.24
CA ARG A 48 8.67 5.97 -9.86
C ARG A 48 9.88 6.34 -9.01
N LYS A 49 10.52 7.48 -9.27
CA LYS A 49 11.69 7.93 -8.51
C LYS A 49 11.25 8.27 -7.09
N ARG A 50 10.16 9.01 -6.95
CA ARG A 50 9.57 9.34 -5.65
C ARG A 50 9.14 8.10 -4.87
N LEU A 51 8.52 7.12 -5.53
CA LEU A 51 8.13 5.85 -4.89
C LEU A 51 9.36 5.07 -4.42
N ALA A 52 10.41 4.98 -5.24
CA ALA A 52 11.65 4.32 -4.87
C ALA A 52 12.36 5.00 -3.69
N GLU A 53 12.43 6.33 -3.69
CA GLU A 53 12.97 7.09 -2.56
C GLU A 53 12.13 6.89 -1.29
N TRP A 54 10.80 6.83 -1.42
CA TRP A 54 9.93 6.49 -0.30
C TRP A 54 10.24 5.08 0.22
N CYS A 55 10.36 4.06 -0.65
CA CYS A 55 10.75 2.72 -0.25
C CYS A 55 12.07 2.71 0.54
N LEU A 56 13.11 3.39 0.04
CA LEU A 56 14.41 3.46 0.70
C LEU A 56 14.35 4.10 2.09
N ARG A 57 13.56 5.17 2.28
CA ARG A 57 13.38 5.81 3.59
C ARG A 57 12.73 4.88 4.62
N HIS A 58 11.91 3.93 4.17
CA HIS A 58 11.29 2.92 5.03
C HIS A 58 12.08 1.61 5.11
N GLY A 59 13.29 1.56 4.55
CA GLY A 59 14.13 0.36 4.54
C GLY A 59 13.56 -0.77 3.65
N LEU A 60 12.77 -0.42 2.65
CA LEU A 60 12.20 -1.34 1.67
C LEU A 60 13.06 -1.35 0.40
N ASN A 61 13.18 -2.52 -0.24
CA ASN A 61 13.91 -2.64 -1.49
C ASN A 61 13.02 -2.22 -2.68
N PRO A 62 13.34 -1.12 -3.41
CA PRO A 62 12.53 -0.64 -4.53
C PRO A 62 12.39 -1.65 -5.69
N ALA A 63 13.23 -2.68 -5.76
CA ALA A 63 13.13 -3.74 -6.76
C ALA A 63 11.80 -4.52 -6.68
N TYR A 64 11.08 -4.46 -5.55
CA TYR A 64 9.77 -5.09 -5.40
C TYR A 64 8.60 -4.14 -5.73
N ILE A 65 8.85 -2.96 -6.30
CA ILE A 65 7.77 -2.13 -6.84
C ILE A 65 7.09 -2.90 -7.98
N HIS A 66 5.77 -3.06 -7.87
CA HIS A 66 4.93 -3.66 -8.88
C HIS A 66 4.61 -2.64 -9.98
N GLU A 67 5.08 -2.92 -11.19
CA GLU A 67 4.82 -2.13 -12.40
C GLU A 67 3.44 -2.46 -12.98
N HIS A 68 2.36 -2.04 -12.29
CA HIS A 68 1.01 -2.23 -12.80
C HIS A 68 0.55 -1.01 -13.59
N SER A 69 0.75 -1.02 -14.91
CA SER A 69 0.27 -0.01 -15.86
C SER A 69 0.39 1.44 -15.33
N SER A 70 -0.74 2.10 -15.05
CA SER A 70 -0.83 3.49 -14.62
C SER A 70 -0.69 3.68 -13.10
N TYR A 71 -0.55 2.59 -12.34
CA TYR A 71 -0.56 2.60 -10.88
C TYR A 71 0.61 1.76 -10.30
N PRO A 72 1.87 2.23 -10.46
CA PRO A 72 3.01 1.60 -9.81
C PRO A 72 2.79 1.61 -8.30
N HIS A 73 3.04 0.49 -7.64
CA HIS A 73 2.83 0.39 -6.20
C HIS A 73 3.74 -0.62 -5.51
N PHE A 74 3.94 -0.45 -4.22
CA PHE A 74 4.60 -1.39 -3.33
C PHE A 74 3.58 -2.02 -2.38
N ASP A 75 3.65 -3.34 -2.18
CA ASP A 75 2.76 -4.06 -1.27
C ASP A 75 3.41 -4.24 0.11
N LEU A 76 2.76 -3.71 1.14
CA LEU A 76 3.14 -3.91 2.54
C LEU A 76 2.30 -5.02 3.17
N LEU A 77 2.99 -5.95 3.84
CA LEU A 77 2.39 -7.14 4.45
C LEU A 77 2.91 -7.33 5.88
N GLY A 78 2.11 -7.97 6.72
CA GLY A 78 2.53 -8.44 8.05
C GLY A 78 3.04 -7.31 8.98
N PRO A 79 4.06 -7.57 9.81
CA PRO A 79 4.54 -6.58 10.79
C PRO A 79 5.00 -5.26 10.16
N LYS A 80 5.61 -5.32 8.97
CA LYS A 80 6.09 -4.13 8.26
C LYS A 80 4.95 -3.23 7.79
N GLN A 81 3.79 -3.81 7.47
CA GLN A 81 2.58 -3.05 7.15
C GLN A 81 2.16 -2.15 8.31
N LYS A 82 2.05 -2.72 9.52
CA LYS A 82 1.64 -1.96 10.72
C LYS A 82 2.66 -0.88 11.07
N GLU A 83 3.95 -1.23 11.12
CA GLU A 83 5.05 -0.32 11.46
C GLU A 83 5.06 0.93 10.56
N ILE A 84 4.89 0.75 9.24
CA ILE A 84 4.91 1.87 8.30
C ILE A 84 3.63 2.70 8.39
N LEU A 85 2.46 2.07 8.54
CA LEU A 85 1.21 2.81 8.74
C LEU A 85 1.25 3.68 10.00
N GLU A 86 1.91 3.21 11.08
CA GLU A 86 2.11 3.98 12.30
C GLU A 86 3.03 5.20 12.05
N LYS A 87 4.14 5.00 11.34
CA LYS A 87 5.08 6.08 10.96
C LYS A 87 4.43 7.14 10.08
N GLU A 88 3.54 6.72 9.18
CA GLU A 88 2.77 7.59 8.28
C GLU A 88 1.50 8.16 8.93
N GLN A 89 1.26 7.88 10.22
CA GLN A 89 0.11 8.35 11.00
C GLN A 89 -1.25 7.92 10.43
N LEU A 90 -1.28 6.82 9.67
CA LEU A 90 -2.47 6.26 9.03
C LEU A 90 -3.28 5.37 10.00
N HIS A 91 -3.62 5.90 11.17
CA HIS A 91 -4.27 5.16 12.24
C HIS A 91 -5.64 4.59 11.85
N ASP A 92 -6.33 5.19 10.89
CA ASP A 92 -7.62 4.67 10.40
C ASP A 92 -7.46 3.34 9.65
N HIS A 93 -6.37 3.15 8.91
CA HIS A 93 -6.06 1.87 8.28
C HIS A 93 -5.82 0.79 9.36
N ILE A 94 -5.08 1.14 10.41
CA ILE A 94 -4.76 0.23 11.51
C ILE A 94 -6.05 -0.18 12.26
N ARG A 95 -6.86 0.80 12.66
CA ARG A 95 -8.11 0.58 13.42
C ARG A 95 -9.13 -0.21 12.61
N ARG A 96 -9.37 0.17 11.36
CA ARG A 96 -10.39 -0.46 10.51
C ARG A 96 -10.05 -1.91 10.18
N PHE A 97 -8.78 -2.20 9.92
CA PHE A 97 -8.33 -3.52 9.46
C PHE A 97 -7.78 -4.41 10.59
N ARG A 98 -7.71 -3.91 11.83
CA ARG A 98 -7.25 -4.63 13.02
C ARG A 98 -5.80 -5.13 12.87
N LEU A 99 -4.92 -4.22 12.45
CA LEU A 99 -3.48 -4.43 12.29
C LEU A 99 -2.73 -4.30 13.61
#